data_AF-A0A966D7Q5-F1
#
_entry.id   AF-A0A966D7Q5-F1
#
_cell.length_a   1.000
_cell.length_b   1.000
_cell.length_c   1.000
_cell.angle_alpha   90.00
_cell.angle_beta   90.00
_cell.angle_gamma   90.00
#
_symmetry.space_group_name_H-M   'P 1'
#
loop_
_entity.id
_entity.type
_entity.pdbx_description
1 polymer ?
#
loop_
_entity_poly.entity_id
_entity_poly.type
_entity_poly.pdbx_seq_one_letter_code
_entity_poly.pdbx_strand_id
1 'polypeptide(L)'
;MIKTTIWREVSKVPVPIGEWFELEYYIKEGNNNDGRFVLSIRKDGQKKQKIFDITNWTHHSKATYTDGFQSIDPLKMYTSNDITDHIRNRGGALQFYWDDFRFYSGDNRES
;
A
#
# COMPACT_ATOMS: atom_id res chain seq x y z
N MET A 1 24.11 -9.35 -5.46
CA MET A 1 23.26 -8.29 -4.90
C MET A 1 21.83 -8.84 -4.83
N ILE A 2 21.21 -8.89 -3.65
CA ILE A 2 19.81 -9.34 -3.53
C ILE A 2 18.94 -8.21 -4.11
N LYS A 3 18.20 -8.49 -5.19
CA LYS A 3 17.23 -7.56 -5.75
C LYS A 3 16.02 -7.50 -4.81
N THR A 4 15.87 -6.40 -4.08
CA THR A 4 14.77 -6.23 -3.11
C THR A 4 13.59 -5.55 -3.80
N THR A 5 12.42 -6.15 -3.67
CA THR A 5 11.13 -5.59 -4.14
C THR A 5 10.58 -4.57 -3.16
N ILE A 6 9.62 -3.74 -3.60
CA ILE A 6 8.92 -2.76 -2.74
C ILE A 6 8.25 -3.36 -1.48
N TRP A 7 8.01 -4.67 -1.43
CA TRP A 7 7.32 -5.36 -0.32
C TRP A 7 8.02 -5.30 1.05
N ARG A 8 9.28 -4.87 1.11
CA ARG A 8 10.03 -4.76 2.38
C ARG A 8 10.12 -3.32 2.90
N GLU A 9 9.53 -2.37 2.19
CA GLU A 9 9.59 -0.96 2.53
C GLU A 9 8.69 -0.68 3.74
N VAL A 10 9.22 0.08 4.71
CA VAL A 10 8.53 0.39 5.96
C VAL A 10 8.54 1.91 6.15
N SER A 11 7.40 2.46 6.52
CA SER A 11 7.28 3.87 6.87
C SER A 11 7.21 4.06 8.38
N LYS A 12 7.68 5.23 8.84
CA LYS A 12 7.50 5.68 10.24
C LYS A 12 6.15 6.37 10.47
N VAL A 13 5.36 6.60 9.41
CA VAL A 13 4.02 7.19 9.54
C VAL A 13 3.11 6.18 10.24
N PRO A 14 2.55 6.50 11.41
CA PRO A 14 1.70 5.58 12.14
C PRO A 14 0.34 5.41 11.45
N VAL A 15 -0.23 4.21 11.57
CA VAL A 15 -1.60 3.94 11.13
C VAL A 15 -2.57 4.62 12.11
N PRO A 16 -3.48 5.49 11.65
CA PRO A 16 -4.52 6.07 12.50
C PRO A 16 -5.50 4.98 12.97
N ILE A 17 -5.75 4.89 14.28
CA ILE A 17 -6.65 3.90 14.87
C ILE A 17 -7.90 4.62 15.38
N GLY A 18 -9.09 4.12 15.03
CA GLY A 18 -10.37 4.71 15.43
C GLY A 18 -10.76 5.97 14.64
N GLU A 19 -10.04 6.25 13.55
CA GLU A 19 -10.27 7.42 12.69
C GLU A 19 -10.37 6.96 11.23
N TRP A 20 -11.24 7.63 10.45
CA TRP A 20 -11.26 7.48 8.99
C TRP A 20 -10.08 8.24 8.36
N PHE A 21 -9.45 7.62 7.37
CA PHE A 21 -8.43 8.26 6.54
C PHE A 21 -8.48 7.69 5.12
N GLU A 22 -8.07 8.50 4.16
CA GLU A 22 -7.98 8.10 2.77
C GLU A 22 -6.56 7.58 2.48
N LEU A 23 -6.49 6.42 1.83
CA LEU A 23 -5.28 5.94 1.17
C LEU A 23 -5.44 6.08 -0.34
N GLU A 24 -4.43 6.66 -0.97
CA GLU A 24 -4.30 6.65 -2.42
C GLU A 24 -2.99 5.97 -2.77
N TYR A 25 -3.05 4.92 -3.58
CA TYR A 25 -1.87 4.25 -4.09
C TYR A 25 -1.89 4.16 -5.61
N TYR A 26 -0.70 4.29 -6.17
CA TYR A 26 -0.41 4.08 -7.59
C TYR A 26 0.66 3.00 -7.67
N ILE A 27 0.46 2.05 -8.59
CA ILE A 27 1.45 1.02 -8.89
C ILE A 27 1.60 0.88 -10.40
N LYS A 28 2.84 0.84 -10.85
CA LYS A 28 3.23 0.53 -12.23
C LYS A 28 4.13 -0.69 -12.21
N GLU A 29 3.76 -1.72 -12.97
CA GLU A 29 4.61 -2.89 -13.14
C GLU A 29 5.92 -2.50 -13.84
N GLY A 30 7.04 -2.91 -13.27
CA GLY A 30 8.37 -2.64 -13.81
C GLY A 30 9.49 -3.08 -12.88
N ASN A 31 10.71 -2.77 -13.30
CA ASN A 31 11.95 -3.11 -12.62
C ASN A 31 12.54 -1.91 -11.87
N ASN A 32 13.83 -1.98 -11.49
CA ASN A 32 14.51 -0.91 -10.77
C ASN A 32 14.64 0.42 -11.52
N ASN A 33 14.30 0.47 -12.81
CA ASN A 33 14.39 1.67 -13.63
C ASN A 33 13.02 2.31 -13.89
N ASP A 34 11.96 1.51 -14.02
CA ASP A 34 10.66 1.96 -14.54
C ASP A 34 9.43 1.50 -13.73
N GLY A 35 9.62 0.59 -12.77
CA GLY A 35 8.61 0.21 -11.80
C GLY A 35 8.41 1.32 -10.79
N ARG A 36 7.15 1.62 -10.46
CA ARG A 36 6.83 2.76 -9.60
C ARG A 36 5.74 2.38 -8.60
N PHE A 37 5.93 2.80 -7.35
CA PHE A 37 4.96 2.69 -6.29
C PHE A 37 4.87 4.00 -5.53
N VAL A 38 3.67 4.55 -5.45
CA VAL A 38 3.36 5.74 -4.66
C VAL A 38 2.25 5.38 -3.70
N LEU A 39 2.41 5.74 -2.42
CA LEU A 39 1.35 5.64 -1.42
C LEU A 39 1.26 6.98 -0.70
N SER A 40 0.05 7.50 -0.57
CA SER A 40 -0.23 8.69 0.19
C SER A 40 -1.38 8.45 1.17
N ILE A 41 -1.36 9.20 2.26
CA ILE A 41 -2.42 9.22 3.27
C ILE A 41 -2.98 10.62 3.42
N ARG A 42 -4.28 10.72 3.66
CA ARG A 42 -4.95 11.96 4.05
C ARG A 42 -5.91 11.68 5.18
N LYS A 43 -5.66 12.29 6.34
CA LYS A 43 -6.61 12.29 7.46
C LYS A 43 -7.58 13.44 7.30
N ASP A 44 -8.74 13.35 7.95
CA ASP A 44 -9.74 14.42 7.89
C ASP A 44 -9.15 15.77 8.35
N GLY A 45 -9.48 16.83 7.61
CA GLY A 45 -8.93 18.18 7.82
C GLY A 45 -7.42 18.35 7.58
N GLN A 46 -6.69 17.31 7.17
CA GLN A 46 -5.24 17.38 6.95
C GLN A 46 -4.87 17.38 5.47
N LYS A 47 -3.69 17.92 5.16
CA LYS A 47 -3.12 17.84 3.82
C LYS A 47 -2.70 16.40 3.52
N LYS A 48 -2.84 16.00 2.26
CA LYS A 48 -2.32 14.72 1.75
C LYS A 48 -0.81 14.66 1.96
N GLN A 49 -0.35 13.58 2.58
CA GLN A 49 1.06 13.30 2.83
C GLN A 49 1.49 12.06 2.05
N LYS A 50 2.61 12.17 1.33
CA LYS A 50 3.23 11.03 0.66
C LYS A 50 3.95 10.14 1.69
N ILE A 51 3.59 8.87 1.75
CA ILE A 51 4.22 7.83 2.59
C ILE A 51 5.37 7.17 1.83
N PHE A 52 5.14 6.83 0.56
CA PHE A 52 6.11 6.20 -0.33
C PHE A 52 6.12 6.89 -1.70
N ASP A 53 7.31 7.07 -2.26
CA ASP A 53 7.58 7.41 -3.67
C ASP A 53 8.81 6.61 -4.10
N ILE A 54 8.59 5.45 -4.69
CA ILE A 54 9.64 4.45 -4.89
C ILE A 54 9.68 4.06 -6.36
N THR A 55 10.85 4.22 -6.97
CA THR A 55 11.18 3.60 -8.25
C THR A 55 11.97 2.33 -7.98
N ASN A 56 11.32 1.16 -8.14
CA ASN A 56 11.96 -0.14 -7.93
C ASN A 56 11.16 -1.30 -8.55
N TRP A 57 11.66 -2.53 -8.46
CA TRP A 57 10.95 -3.75 -8.84
C TRP A 57 9.58 -3.85 -8.13
N THR A 58 8.51 -3.77 -8.92
CA THR A 58 7.11 -3.95 -8.50
C THR A 58 6.55 -5.33 -8.87
N HIS A 59 7.35 -6.13 -9.58
CA HIS A 59 7.13 -7.55 -9.83
C HIS A 59 8.30 -8.40 -9.30
N HIS A 60 8.18 -9.72 -9.38
CA HIS A 60 9.24 -10.63 -8.97
C HIS A 60 10.49 -10.44 -9.84
N SER A 61 11.66 -10.28 -9.21
CA SER A 61 12.90 -9.84 -9.87
C SER A 61 13.56 -10.84 -10.83
N LYS A 62 12.99 -12.05 -10.92
CA LYS A 62 13.35 -13.07 -11.92
C LYS A 62 12.41 -13.11 -13.14
N ALA A 63 11.30 -12.38 -13.12
CA ALA A 63 10.46 -12.28 -14.31
C ALA A 63 11.23 -11.51 -15.39
N THR A 64 11.17 -12.00 -16.63
CA THR A 64 11.95 -11.49 -17.77
C THR A 64 11.18 -10.49 -18.62
N TYR A 65 9.88 -10.33 -18.38
CA TYR A 65 9.00 -9.37 -19.04
C TYR A 65 7.90 -8.93 -18.08
N THR A 66 7.22 -7.84 -18.42
CA THR A 66 6.03 -7.30 -17.75
C THR A 66 4.84 -7.43 -18.70
N ASP A 67 3.69 -7.91 -18.22
CA ASP A 67 2.45 -8.02 -19.00
C ASP A 67 1.24 -7.32 -18.34
N GLY A 68 1.52 -6.51 -17.32
CA GLY A 68 0.53 -5.85 -16.49
C GLY A 68 0.04 -6.74 -15.35
N PHE A 69 -0.52 -6.11 -14.31
CA PHE A 69 -1.15 -6.85 -13.23
C PHE A 69 -2.42 -7.54 -13.72
N GLN A 70 -2.42 -8.88 -13.73
CA GLN A 70 -3.55 -9.69 -14.18
C GLN A 70 -4.67 -9.83 -13.13
N SER A 71 -4.38 -9.50 -11.88
CA SER A 71 -5.33 -9.54 -10.76
C SER A 71 -4.91 -8.55 -9.68
N ILE A 72 -5.88 -8.09 -8.89
CA ILE A 72 -5.64 -7.25 -7.72
C ILE A 72 -6.63 -7.61 -6.61
N ASP A 73 -6.11 -7.75 -5.39
CA ASP A 73 -6.87 -7.88 -4.16
C ASP A 73 -6.67 -6.60 -3.32
N PRO A 74 -7.37 -5.50 -3.64
CA PRO A 74 -7.05 -4.18 -3.12
C PRO A 74 -7.41 -4.02 -1.63
N LEU A 75 -8.32 -4.85 -1.12
CA LEU A 75 -8.81 -4.85 0.25
C LEU A 75 -8.57 -6.23 0.86
N LYS A 76 -7.50 -6.37 1.63
CA LYS A 76 -7.15 -7.63 2.30
C LYS A 76 -6.71 -7.36 3.73
N MET A 77 -7.37 -8.02 4.68
CA MET A 77 -6.86 -8.10 6.05
C MET A 77 -5.85 -9.24 6.12
N TYR A 78 -4.57 -8.89 6.21
CA TYR A 78 -3.50 -9.84 6.52
C TYR A 78 -2.81 -9.35 7.79
N THR A 79 -2.81 -10.17 8.83
CA THR A 79 -2.29 -9.79 10.15
C THR A 79 -1.70 -11.02 10.86
N SER A 80 -0.85 -10.78 11.86
CA SER A 80 -0.28 -11.82 12.72
C SER A 80 -1.10 -12.01 13.99
N ASN A 81 -0.92 -13.16 14.64
CA ASN A 81 -1.49 -13.43 15.96
C ASN A 81 -1.03 -12.40 17.00
N ASP A 82 0.21 -11.90 16.90
CA ASP A 82 0.73 -10.91 17.84
C ASP A 82 -0.08 -9.61 17.83
N ILE A 83 -0.54 -9.18 16.65
CA ILE A 83 -1.33 -7.95 16.50
C ILE A 83 -2.75 -8.17 17.03
N THR A 84 -3.38 -9.28 16.68
CA THR A 84 -4.75 -9.59 17.14
C THR A 84 -4.78 -9.80 18.66
N ASP A 85 -3.79 -10.49 19.21
CA ASP A 85 -3.63 -10.69 20.66
C ASP A 85 -3.34 -9.38 21.38
N HIS A 86 -2.52 -8.49 20.80
CA HIS A 86 -2.25 -7.17 21.37
C HIS A 86 -3.53 -6.35 21.57
N ILE A 87 -4.45 -6.41 20.60
CA ILE A 87 -5.74 -5.71 20.65
C ILE A 87 -6.69 -6.41 21.61
N ARG A 88 -6.81 -7.74 21.54
CA ARG A 88 -7.64 -8.55 22.44
C ARG A 88 -7.27 -8.33 23.91
N ASN A 89 -5.97 -8.34 24.22
CA ASN A 89 -5.47 -8.18 25.60
C ASN A 89 -5.72 -6.77 26.16
N ARG A 90 -6.15 -5.82 25.32
CA ARG A 90 -6.61 -4.47 25.71
C ARG A 90 -8.14 -4.34 25.71
N GLY A 91 -8.86 -5.46 25.62
CA GLY A 91 -10.32 -5.49 25.63
C GLY A 91 -10.98 -5.15 24.29
N GLY A 92 -10.22 -5.07 23.20
CA GLY A 92 -10.73 -4.75 21.87
C GLY A 92 -10.92 -5.97 20.96
N ALA A 93 -11.48 -5.72 19.78
CA ALA A 93 -11.47 -6.65 18.65
C ALA A 93 -10.85 -5.93 17.44
N LEU A 94 -9.94 -6.59 16.73
CA LEU A 94 -9.35 -6.02 15.51
C LEU A 94 -10.43 -5.99 14.43
N GLN A 95 -10.75 -4.78 13.97
CA GLN A 95 -11.77 -4.53 12.96
C GLN A 95 -11.22 -3.52 11.96
N PHE A 96 -11.55 -3.73 10.68
CA PHE A 96 -11.25 -2.79 9.60
C PHE A 96 -12.55 -2.46 8.89
N TYR A 97 -12.71 -1.19 8.56
CA TYR A 97 -13.82 -0.68 7.77
C TYR A 97 -13.22 0.00 6.53
N TRP A 98 -13.90 -0.17 5.40
CA TRP A 98 -13.53 0.43 4.14
C TRP A 98 -14.76 1.07 3.53
N ASP A 99 -14.57 2.24 2.93
CA ASP A 99 -15.61 2.95 2.19
C ASP A 99 -14.95 3.72 1.03
N ASP A 100 -15.77 4.18 0.07
CA ASP A 100 -15.34 5.02 -1.05
C ASP A 100 -14.25 4.40 -1.95
N PHE A 101 -14.24 3.08 -2.09
CA PHE A 101 -13.28 2.39 -2.95
C PHE A 101 -13.47 2.78 -4.42
N ARG A 102 -12.39 3.28 -5.05
CA ARG A 102 -12.36 3.70 -6.45
C ARG A 102 -11.11 3.15 -7.14
N PHE A 103 -11.28 2.71 -8.38
CA PHE A 103 -10.20 2.23 -9.23
C PHE A 103 -10.10 3.08 -10.49
N TYR A 104 -8.88 3.33 -10.94
CA TYR A 104 -8.60 4.15 -12.11
C TYR A 104 -7.58 3.43 -13.00
N SER A 105 -7.78 3.45 -14.32
CA SER A 105 -6.75 3.06 -15.28
C SER A 105 -5.73 4.20 -15.44
N GLY A 106 -4.45 3.84 -15.50
CA GLY A 106 -3.31 4.76 -15.35
C GLY A 106 -2.93 5.59 -16.56
N ASP A 107 -3.89 6.21 -17.26
CA ASP A 107 -3.59 7.12 -18.39
C ASP A 107 -3.81 8.60 -18.07
N ASN A 108 -4.39 8.93 -16.91
CA ASN A 108 -4.58 10.32 -16.50
C ASN A 108 -4.64 10.42 -14.98
N ARG A 109 -3.55 10.88 -14.36
CA ARG A 109 -3.54 11.76 -13.17
C ARG A 109 -2.09 12.11 -12.84
N GLU A 110 -1.83 13.40 -12.84
CA GLU A 110 -0.59 14.03 -12.40
C GLU A 110 -0.15 13.46 -11.04
N SER A 111 1.04 12.88 -11.01
CA SER A 111 1.75 12.46 -9.79
C SER A 111 2.89 13.42 -9.48
#